data_AF-A0A560SNP5-F1
#
_entry.id   AF-A0A560SNP5-F1
#
_cell.length_a   1.000
_cell.length_b   1.000
_cell.length_c   1.000
_cell.angle_alpha   90.00
_cell.angle_beta   90.00
_cell.angle_gamma   90.00
#
_symmetry.space_group_name_H-M   'P 1'
#
loop_
_entity.id
_entity.type
_entity.pdbx_description
1 polymer ?
#
loop_
_entity_poly.entity_id
_entity_poly.type
_entity_poly.pdbx_seq_one_letter_code
_entity_poly.pdbx_strand_id
1 'polypeptide(L)'
;MLFEVIENHQLHLSGIPFPTSGGFERFELIKEQSIIRRTVSLRSGEERVSDISLPSGLVVSENLADSYDLAWLQSKSKPVTRNSSNNKTIRAADLFCGCGGLSVGLREAARALETEVEFVFASDINEAALSVYEQNISPSFSSSLPIESYIDGDFGAKVTSAEKALIDKIGKIDFVFAGPPCQGHSDLNNHTRRDDPKNQLVLRVARFAELFRPKFLVIENVPGIKHDRLGSLLDAKKALSALGYSLDETLMRAEKFGVPQARKRFFLVAVLDGESNLSTLDMSHESQSRDVAWAITDLLGATETDIFDTSAVHSQENKRRIKFLFEHGLYDLPNSERPSCHRDKKHSYTSVYGRMHWNKPSQTITTGFGSVGQGRFVHPLKERTLTPHEAARIQFFPDFFEFGDFGRRQLQLLIGNAVPSKLAYVLALHQLR
;
A
#
# COMPACT_ATOMS: atom_id res chain seq x y z
N MET A 1 1.69 -8.43 33.72
CA MET A 1 2.03 -8.93 32.36
C MET A 1 1.71 -7.97 31.22
N LEU A 2 0.46 -7.56 30.90
CA LEU A 2 0.24 -6.59 29.80
C LEU A 2 0.81 -5.19 30.13
N PHE A 3 0.64 -4.74 31.38
CA PHE A 3 1.21 -3.48 31.89
C PHE A 3 2.74 -3.51 32.00
N GLU A 4 3.34 -4.64 32.39
CA GLU A 4 4.82 -4.78 32.49
C GLU A 4 5.52 -4.76 31.13
N VAL A 5 4.86 -5.17 30.04
CA VAL A 5 5.42 -5.07 28.69
C VAL A 5 5.36 -3.63 28.17
N ILE A 6 4.37 -2.85 28.60
CA ILE A 6 4.23 -1.43 28.26
C ILE A 6 5.23 -0.58 29.07
N GLU A 7 5.46 -0.90 30.35
CA GLU A 7 6.39 -0.17 31.22
C GLU A 7 7.87 -0.49 30.94
N ASN A 8 8.23 -1.74 30.60
CA ASN A 8 9.63 -2.10 30.31
C ASN A 8 10.16 -1.63 28.94
N HIS A 9 9.40 -0.85 28.18
CA HIS A 9 9.84 -0.23 26.93
C HIS A 9 10.07 1.28 27.02
N GLN A 10 10.01 1.85 28.24
CA GLN A 10 10.63 3.14 28.54
C GLN A 10 12.12 2.96 28.84
N LEU A 11 12.93 2.66 27.83
CA LEU A 11 14.39 2.70 27.97
C LEU A 11 14.98 3.77 27.05
N HIS A 12 15.57 4.76 27.71
CA HIS A 12 16.43 5.81 27.20
C HIS A 12 17.21 5.43 25.94
N LEU A 13 17.06 6.24 24.89
CA LEU A 13 18.14 6.48 23.94
C LEU A 13 18.35 7.98 23.88
N SER A 14 19.60 8.34 24.11
CA SER A 14 20.12 9.69 24.20
C SER A 14 20.31 10.28 22.79
N GLY A 15 19.62 11.38 22.51
CA GLY A 15 20.14 12.59 21.88
C GLY A 15 21.22 12.40 20.81
N ILE A 16 20.78 12.27 19.56
CA ILE A 16 21.46 12.85 18.40
C ILE A 16 20.36 13.42 17.49
N PRO A 17 20.36 14.72 17.15
CA PRO A 17 19.53 15.19 16.04
C PRO A 17 20.11 14.54 14.79
N PHE A 18 19.40 13.59 14.20
CA PHE A 18 19.73 13.12 12.86
C PHE A 18 19.19 14.14 11.86
N PRO A 19 20.04 14.92 11.17
CA PRO A 19 19.79 15.13 9.77
C PRO A 19 19.99 13.75 9.13
N THR A 20 18.97 13.18 8.50
CA THR A 20 19.28 12.23 7.42
C THR A 20 20.07 13.03 6.40
N SER A 21 21.39 12.87 6.41
CA SER A 21 22.28 13.49 5.43
C SER A 21 21.79 13.09 4.04
N GLY A 22 21.10 13.99 3.33
CA GLY A 22 20.56 13.77 1.99
C GLY A 22 19.03 13.75 1.84
N GLY A 23 18.24 13.81 2.93
CA GLY A 23 16.78 13.84 2.84
C GLY A 23 16.24 15.19 2.40
N PHE A 24 15.25 15.20 1.50
CA PHE A 24 14.55 16.43 1.09
C PHE A 24 13.31 16.72 1.96
N GLU A 25 12.99 15.82 2.89
CA GLU A 25 11.93 15.99 3.89
C GLU A 25 12.54 16.33 5.26
N ARG A 26 11.98 17.33 5.95
CA ARG A 26 12.35 17.71 7.31
C ARG A 26 11.12 17.80 8.19
N PHE A 27 11.25 17.44 9.47
CA PHE A 27 10.14 17.39 10.41
C PHE A 27 10.42 18.26 11.63
N GLU A 28 9.42 19.02 12.07
CA GLU A 28 9.50 19.91 13.22
C GLU A 28 8.28 19.71 14.13
N LEU A 29 8.51 19.55 15.43
CA LEU A 29 7.46 19.47 16.43
C LEU A 29 7.08 20.89 16.90
N ILE A 30 5.83 21.29 16.66
CA ILE A 30 5.28 22.56 17.13
C ILE A 30 4.41 22.25 18.36
N LYS A 31 5.05 22.28 19.53
CA LYS A 31 4.48 21.78 20.80
C LYS A 31 3.21 22.51 21.20
N GLU A 32 3.19 23.83 21.02
CA GLU A 32 2.08 24.71 21.41
C GLU A 32 0.79 24.36 20.65
N GLN A 33 0.92 23.79 19.45
CA GLN A 33 -0.19 23.43 18.57
C GLN A 33 -0.46 21.92 18.57
N SER A 34 0.38 21.12 19.25
CA SER A 34 0.33 19.66 19.20
C SER A 34 0.33 19.12 17.76
N ILE A 35 1.20 19.66 16.91
CA ILE A 35 1.36 19.22 15.52
C ILE A 35 2.82 18.88 15.21
N ILE A 36 3.03 18.01 14.22
CA ILE A 36 4.32 17.88 13.53
C ILE A 36 4.17 18.48 12.13
N ARG A 37 5.07 19.39 11.78
CA ARG A 37 5.18 19.97 10.44
C ARG A 37 6.21 19.20 9.62
N ARG A 38 5.82 18.77 8.43
CA ARG A 38 6.72 18.28 7.38
C ARG A 38 7.02 19.41 6.41
N THR A 39 8.29 19.60 6.10
CA THR A 39 8.79 20.49 5.04
C THR A 39 9.43 19.63 3.94
N VAL A 40 9.03 19.84 2.69
CA VAL A 40 9.56 19.16 1.50
C VAL A 40 10.31 20.18 0.65
N SER A 41 11.59 19.95 0.39
CA SER A 41 12.39 20.74 -0.54
C SER A 41 12.24 20.21 -1.97
N LEU A 42 11.73 21.06 -2.86
CA LEU A 42 11.53 20.77 -4.28
C LEU A 42 12.84 20.81 -5.05
N ARG A 43 12.87 20.22 -6.24
CA ARG A 43 14.03 20.30 -7.15
C ARG A 43 14.34 21.73 -7.61
N SER A 44 13.34 22.61 -7.58
CA SER A 44 13.50 24.05 -7.85
C SER A 44 14.18 24.82 -6.71
N GLY A 45 14.34 24.19 -5.53
CA GLY A 45 14.82 24.84 -4.30
C GLY A 45 13.71 25.50 -3.47
N GLU A 46 12.47 25.56 -3.99
CA GLU A 46 11.33 25.99 -3.19
C GLU A 46 10.98 24.94 -2.12
N GLU A 47 10.35 25.39 -1.04
CA GLU A 47 9.87 24.49 0.01
C GLU A 47 8.35 24.46 0.05
N ARG A 48 7.82 23.31 0.44
CA ARG A 48 6.39 23.08 0.68
C ARG A 48 6.20 22.50 2.07
N VAL A 49 5.08 22.80 2.69
CA VAL A 49 4.82 22.40 4.08
C VAL A 49 3.47 21.74 4.25
N SER A 50 3.41 20.79 5.17
CA SER A 50 2.16 20.10 5.50
C SER A 50 2.21 19.62 6.95
N ASP A 51 1.12 19.79 7.68
CA ASP A 51 1.08 19.46 9.11
C ASP A 51 0.27 18.18 9.35
N ILE A 52 0.52 17.55 10.50
CA ILE A 52 -0.36 16.53 11.08
C ILE A 52 -0.58 16.83 12.55
N SER A 53 -1.82 16.75 13.00
CA SER A 53 -2.17 16.87 14.41
C SER A 53 -1.79 15.59 15.16
N LEU A 54 -1.24 15.75 16.36
CA LEU A 54 -0.90 14.63 17.22
C LEU A 54 -2.15 14.11 17.94
N PRO A 55 -2.47 12.82 17.84
CA PRO A 55 -3.50 12.20 18.65
C PRO A 55 -3.18 12.34 20.15
N SER A 56 -4.22 12.49 20.97
CA SER A 56 -4.08 12.55 22.43
C SER A 56 -3.38 11.29 22.95
N GLY A 57 -2.30 11.48 23.72
CA GLY A 57 -1.53 10.38 24.31
C GLY A 57 -0.52 9.73 23.38
N LEU A 58 -0.37 10.19 22.13
CA LEU A 58 0.72 9.75 21.27
C LEU A 58 2.06 10.17 21.89
N VAL A 59 2.93 9.19 22.12
CA VAL A 59 4.31 9.43 22.57
C VAL A 59 5.16 9.81 21.36
N VAL A 60 5.63 11.06 21.33
CA VAL A 60 6.50 11.55 20.26
C VAL A 60 7.91 11.00 20.47
N SER A 61 8.45 10.33 19.44
CA SER A 61 9.79 9.77 19.44
C SER A 61 10.83 10.83 19.03
N GLU A 62 12.11 10.57 19.28
CA GLU A 62 13.19 11.43 18.77
C GLU A 62 13.20 11.49 17.23
N ASN A 63 12.76 10.43 16.55
CA ASN A 63 12.55 10.42 15.11
C ASN A 63 11.17 11.01 14.75
N LEU A 64 11.13 12.31 14.50
CA LEU A 64 9.87 13.01 14.18
C LEU A 64 9.19 12.50 12.91
N ALA A 65 9.91 11.91 11.96
CA ALA A 65 9.30 11.29 10.78
C ALA A 65 8.46 10.06 11.14
N ASP A 66 8.92 9.26 12.13
CA ASP A 66 8.16 8.11 12.64
C ASP A 66 6.91 8.55 13.38
N SER A 67 7.01 9.60 14.19
CA SER A 67 5.85 10.17 14.89
C SER A 67 4.86 10.84 13.93
N TYR A 68 5.35 11.47 12.85
CA TYR A 68 4.48 12.03 11.80
C TYR A 68 3.67 10.93 11.11
N ASP A 69 4.33 9.86 10.66
CA ASP A 69 3.66 8.74 10.01
C ASP A 69 2.68 8.04 10.95
N LEU A 70 3.03 7.87 12.22
CA LEU A 70 2.13 7.26 13.21
C LEU A 70 0.91 8.13 13.48
N ALA A 71 1.09 9.45 13.64
CA ALA A 71 0.00 10.40 13.80
C ALA A 71 -0.92 10.41 12.57
N TRP A 72 -0.36 10.31 11.36
CA TRP A 72 -1.12 10.21 10.12
C TRP A 72 -1.93 8.90 10.06
N LEU A 73 -1.34 7.76 10.43
CA LEU A 73 -2.04 6.48 10.49
C LEU A 73 -3.16 6.47 11.54
N GLN A 74 -2.95 7.09 12.69
CA GLN A 74 -3.93 7.17 13.78
C GLN A 74 -5.01 8.26 13.54
N SER A 75 -4.87 9.08 12.50
CA SER A 75 -5.80 10.19 12.24
C SER A 75 -7.18 9.65 11.89
N LYS A 76 -8.20 10.11 12.62
CA LYS A 76 -9.62 9.78 12.39
C LYS A 76 -10.28 10.68 11.34
N SER A 77 -9.62 11.75 10.93
CA SER A 77 -10.07 12.64 9.86
C SER A 77 -8.98 12.81 8.79
N LYS A 78 -9.42 13.07 7.55
CA LYS A 78 -8.51 13.35 6.44
C LYS A 78 -7.74 14.65 6.75
N PRO A 79 -6.39 14.65 6.76
CA PRO A 79 -5.62 15.87 6.96
C PRO A 79 -5.90 16.89 5.86
N VAL A 80 -5.97 18.16 6.23
CA VAL A 80 -6.26 19.26 5.30
C VAL A 80 -5.02 19.61 4.49
N THR A 81 -5.18 19.84 3.18
CA THR A 81 -4.15 20.46 2.35
C THR A 81 -4.13 21.95 2.61
N ARG A 82 -2.95 22.54 2.82
CA ARG A 82 -2.84 23.99 2.97
C ARG A 82 -3.23 24.66 1.65
N ASN A 83 -4.21 25.57 1.69
CA ASN A 83 -4.65 26.31 0.52
C ASN A 83 -3.50 27.18 -0.01
N SER A 84 -2.93 26.80 -1.16
CA SER A 84 -2.16 27.72 -2.00
C SER A 84 -3.07 28.18 -3.14
N SER A 85 -3.42 29.47 -3.15
CA SER A 85 -4.28 30.10 -4.14
C SER A 85 -3.76 30.05 -5.59
N ASN A 86 -2.58 29.47 -5.82
CA ASN A 86 -1.89 29.44 -7.12
C ASN A 86 -1.42 28.04 -7.57
N ASN A 87 -1.76 26.94 -6.90
CA ASN A 87 -1.22 25.62 -7.25
C ASN A 87 -2.08 24.88 -8.29
N LYS A 88 -1.42 24.28 -9.30
CA LYS A 88 -2.05 23.46 -10.34
C LYS A 88 -2.65 22.18 -9.75
N THR A 89 -3.91 21.90 -10.01
CA THR A 89 -4.52 20.60 -9.70
C THR A 89 -3.98 19.49 -10.60
N ILE A 90 -3.55 18.38 -10.02
CA ILE A 90 -3.16 17.17 -10.74
C ILE A 90 -4.42 16.38 -11.07
N ARG A 91 -4.69 16.14 -12.36
CA ARG A 91 -5.78 15.24 -12.77
C ARG A 91 -5.26 13.82 -12.83
N ALA A 92 -5.81 12.93 -12.01
CA ALA A 92 -5.32 11.57 -11.84
C ALA A 92 -6.33 10.50 -12.27
N ALA A 93 -5.84 9.35 -12.70
CA ALA A 93 -6.63 8.14 -12.85
C ALA A 93 -5.98 6.93 -12.16
N ASP A 94 -6.79 6.00 -11.66
CA ASP A 94 -6.34 4.75 -11.04
C ASP A 94 -7.03 3.55 -11.71
N LEU A 95 -6.26 2.78 -12.49
CA LEU A 95 -6.73 1.60 -13.20
C LEU A 95 -6.44 0.36 -12.37
N PHE A 96 -7.42 -0.54 -12.26
CA PHE A 96 -7.36 -1.69 -11.35
C PHE A 96 -7.14 -1.22 -9.90
N CYS A 97 -7.92 -0.20 -9.50
CA CYS A 97 -7.64 0.60 -8.31
C CYS A 97 -7.77 -0.17 -6.99
N GLY A 98 -8.44 -1.33 -6.98
CA GLY A 98 -8.84 -2.02 -5.77
C GLY A 98 -9.59 -1.07 -4.84
N CYS A 99 -9.28 -1.12 -3.54
CA CYS A 99 -9.82 -0.15 -2.59
C CYS A 99 -9.13 1.23 -2.65
N GLY A 100 -8.06 1.41 -3.43
CA GLY A 100 -7.42 2.73 -3.62
C GLY A 100 -6.17 3.00 -2.80
N GLY A 101 -5.45 1.96 -2.36
CA GLY A 101 -4.18 2.13 -1.62
C GLY A 101 -3.16 3.00 -2.36
N LEU A 102 -3.07 2.88 -3.69
CA LEU A 102 -2.21 3.74 -4.53
C LEU A 102 -2.69 5.21 -4.50
N SER A 103 -3.98 5.44 -4.72
CA SER A 103 -4.60 6.78 -4.67
C SER A 103 -4.48 7.48 -3.32
N VAL A 104 -4.54 6.75 -2.20
CA VAL A 104 -4.28 7.32 -0.86
C VAL A 104 -2.86 7.88 -0.79
N GLY A 105 -1.87 7.13 -1.30
CA GLY A 105 -0.48 7.59 -1.34
C GLY A 105 -0.26 8.80 -2.24
N LEU A 106 -0.90 8.84 -3.42
CA LEU A 106 -0.84 9.99 -4.33
C LEU A 106 -1.40 11.26 -3.67
N ARG A 107 -2.55 11.14 -3.01
CA ARG A 107 -3.18 12.26 -2.32
C ARG A 107 -2.29 12.79 -1.19
N GLU A 108 -1.66 11.90 -0.43
CA GLU A 108 -0.72 12.29 0.62
C GLU A 108 0.54 12.96 0.06
N ALA A 109 1.04 12.50 -1.10
CA ALA A 109 2.18 13.13 -1.78
C ALA A 109 1.82 14.54 -2.28
N ALA A 110 0.64 14.70 -2.87
CA ALA A 110 0.16 16.01 -3.30
C ALA A 110 -0.05 16.95 -2.11
N ARG A 111 -0.61 16.45 -1.00
CA ARG A 111 -0.72 17.22 0.26
C ARG A 111 0.65 17.68 0.77
N ALA A 112 1.67 16.81 0.70
CA ALA A 112 3.05 17.15 1.06
C ALA A 112 3.63 18.29 0.20
N LEU A 113 3.15 18.42 -1.04
CA LEU A 113 3.56 19.41 -2.03
C LEU A 113 2.59 20.62 -2.10
N GLU A 114 1.66 20.73 -1.14
CA GLU A 114 0.58 21.74 -1.11
C GLU A 114 -0.20 21.81 -2.43
N THR A 115 -0.38 20.66 -3.08
CA THR A 115 -1.03 20.50 -4.37
C THR A 115 -2.30 19.67 -4.24
N GLU A 116 -3.29 19.97 -5.07
CA GLU A 116 -4.55 19.22 -5.11
C GLU A 116 -4.51 18.10 -6.15
N VAL A 117 -5.22 17.00 -5.88
CA VAL A 117 -5.41 15.90 -6.82
C VAL A 117 -6.91 15.70 -7.05
N GLU A 118 -7.32 15.84 -8.30
CA GLU A 118 -8.64 15.45 -8.77
C GLU A 118 -8.54 14.08 -9.42
N PHE A 119 -9.18 13.07 -8.82
CA PHE A 119 -9.29 11.75 -9.46
C PHE A 119 -10.40 11.78 -10.49
N VAL A 120 -10.05 11.95 -11.76
CA VAL A 120 -11.04 12.08 -12.84
C VAL A 120 -11.58 10.73 -13.31
N PHE A 121 -10.85 9.65 -13.05
CA PHE A 121 -11.29 8.29 -13.38
C PHE A 121 -10.73 7.23 -12.44
N ALA A 122 -11.53 6.23 -12.13
CA ALA A 122 -11.06 5.00 -11.49
C ALA A 122 -11.74 3.78 -12.11
N SER A 123 -11.05 2.65 -12.16
CA SER A 123 -11.69 1.41 -12.59
C SER A 123 -11.21 0.19 -11.83
N ASP A 124 -12.15 -0.67 -11.47
CA ASP A 124 -11.87 -2.00 -10.94
C ASP A 124 -13.11 -2.88 -11.13
N ILE A 125 -12.91 -4.10 -11.63
CA ILE A 125 -14.01 -5.04 -11.86
C ILE A 125 -14.68 -5.53 -10.56
N ASN A 126 -14.00 -5.36 -9.42
CA ASN A 126 -14.54 -5.70 -8.12
C ASN A 126 -15.37 -4.53 -7.58
N GLU A 127 -16.69 -4.63 -7.74
CA GLU A 127 -17.64 -3.59 -7.30
C GLU A 127 -17.52 -3.24 -5.81
N ALA A 128 -17.23 -4.22 -4.94
CA ALA A 128 -17.03 -3.94 -3.51
C ALA A 128 -15.75 -3.12 -3.27
N ALA A 129 -14.68 -3.39 -4.00
CA ALA A 129 -13.45 -2.59 -3.93
C ALA A 129 -13.65 -1.19 -4.50
N LEU A 130 -14.35 -1.09 -5.63
CA LEU A 130 -14.67 0.19 -6.27
C LEU A 130 -15.60 1.04 -5.38
N SER A 131 -16.57 0.45 -4.69
CA SER A 131 -17.42 1.15 -3.73
C SER A 131 -16.62 1.75 -2.57
N VAL A 132 -15.66 0.99 -2.01
CA VAL A 132 -14.73 1.51 -1.00
C VAL A 132 -13.87 2.64 -1.56
N TYR A 133 -13.39 2.49 -2.79
CA TYR A 133 -12.64 3.53 -3.49
C TYR A 133 -13.47 4.82 -3.62
N GLU A 134 -14.73 4.73 -4.05
CA GLU A 134 -15.62 5.87 -4.25
C GLU A 134 -15.89 6.64 -2.95
N GLN A 135 -16.11 5.91 -1.86
CA GLN A 135 -16.34 6.49 -0.52
C GLN A 135 -15.12 7.28 -0.02
N ASN A 136 -13.91 6.82 -0.30
CA ASN A 136 -12.69 7.42 0.23
C ASN A 136 -12.04 8.45 -0.71
N ILE A 137 -12.06 8.14 -2.00
CA ILE A 137 -11.34 8.88 -3.04
C ILE A 137 -12.27 9.81 -3.80
N SER A 138 -13.54 9.43 -3.98
CA SER A 138 -14.57 10.22 -4.66
C SER A 138 -14.16 10.66 -6.07
N PRO A 139 -13.87 9.71 -6.98
CA PRO A 139 -13.51 10.05 -8.35
C PRO A 139 -14.69 10.68 -9.09
N SER A 140 -14.41 11.55 -10.07
CA SER A 140 -15.44 12.17 -10.92
C SER A 140 -16.20 11.12 -11.76
N PHE A 141 -15.53 10.04 -12.14
CA PHE A 141 -16.14 8.90 -12.81
C PHE A 141 -15.46 7.59 -12.39
N SER A 142 -16.25 6.52 -12.29
CA SER A 142 -15.77 5.17 -11.98
C SER A 142 -16.38 4.14 -12.95
N SER A 143 -15.69 3.02 -13.15
CA SER A 143 -16.22 1.89 -13.93
C SER A 143 -15.87 0.55 -13.32
N SER A 144 -16.89 -0.30 -13.12
CA SER A 144 -16.74 -1.71 -12.76
C SER A 144 -16.67 -2.65 -13.95
N LEU A 145 -16.66 -2.11 -15.17
CA LEU A 145 -16.53 -2.93 -16.38
C LEU A 145 -15.08 -3.40 -16.59
N PRO A 146 -14.86 -4.55 -17.24
CA PRO A 146 -13.54 -4.94 -17.71
C PRO A 146 -12.91 -3.84 -18.57
N ILE A 147 -11.62 -3.58 -18.41
CA ILE A 147 -10.94 -2.49 -19.14
C ILE A 147 -11.07 -2.61 -20.65
N GLU A 148 -11.15 -3.84 -21.15
CA GLU A 148 -11.31 -4.17 -22.56
C GLU A 148 -12.66 -3.73 -23.13
N SER A 149 -13.65 -3.38 -22.30
CA SER A 149 -14.94 -2.89 -22.77
C SER A 149 -14.92 -1.40 -23.13
N TYR A 150 -13.92 -0.65 -22.68
CA TYR A 150 -13.77 0.79 -22.94
C TYR A 150 -12.38 1.18 -23.46
N ILE A 151 -11.41 0.25 -23.40
CA ILE A 151 -10.12 0.27 -24.11
C ILE A 151 -10.05 -0.98 -24.98
N ASP A 152 -10.88 -1.03 -26.01
CA ASP A 152 -11.09 -2.21 -26.86
C ASP A 152 -10.14 -2.26 -28.08
N GLY A 153 -9.59 -1.12 -28.50
CA GLY A 153 -8.66 -1.03 -29.62
C GLY A 153 -7.28 -1.60 -29.31
N ASP A 154 -6.63 -2.19 -30.32
CA ASP A 154 -5.23 -2.59 -30.23
C ASP A 154 -4.30 -1.37 -30.22
N PHE A 155 -3.09 -1.52 -29.68
CA PHE A 155 -2.08 -0.47 -29.71
C PHE A 155 -1.77 -0.04 -31.15
N GLY A 156 -1.73 1.28 -31.41
CA GLY A 156 -1.54 1.85 -32.75
C GLY A 156 -2.78 1.79 -33.66
N ALA A 157 -3.88 1.18 -33.23
CA ALA A 157 -5.12 1.17 -33.99
C ALA A 157 -5.84 2.53 -33.92
N LYS A 158 -6.74 2.77 -34.89
CA LYS A 158 -7.63 3.93 -34.85
C LYS A 158 -8.49 3.90 -33.58
N VAL A 159 -8.75 5.07 -33.02
CA VAL A 159 -9.60 5.23 -31.83
C VAL A 159 -10.99 4.65 -32.11
N THR A 160 -11.47 3.77 -31.24
CA THR A 160 -12.81 3.17 -31.34
C THR A 160 -13.88 4.13 -30.80
N SER A 161 -15.16 3.80 -31.01
CA SER A 161 -16.27 4.57 -30.44
C SER A 161 -16.28 4.54 -28.91
N ALA A 162 -15.93 3.40 -28.29
CA ALA A 162 -15.90 3.26 -26.84
C ALA A 162 -14.75 4.06 -26.22
N GLU A 163 -13.55 3.99 -26.81
CA GLU A 163 -12.39 4.79 -26.41
C GLU A 163 -12.67 6.29 -26.57
N LYS A 164 -13.29 6.70 -27.69
CA LYS A 164 -13.65 8.10 -27.91
C LYS A 164 -14.65 8.60 -26.88
N ALA A 165 -15.68 7.82 -26.55
CA ALA A 165 -16.65 8.16 -25.51
C ALA A 165 -15.98 8.33 -24.14
N LEU A 166 -15.00 7.48 -23.82
CA LEU A 166 -14.24 7.58 -22.58
C LEU A 166 -13.37 8.85 -22.54
N ILE A 167 -12.65 9.14 -23.63
CA ILE A 167 -11.83 10.36 -23.78
C ILE A 167 -12.69 11.61 -23.59
N ASP A 168 -13.84 11.67 -24.25
CA ASP A 168 -14.74 12.83 -24.20
C ASP A 168 -15.33 13.01 -22.80
N LYS A 169 -15.53 11.91 -22.06
CA LYS A 169 -16.09 11.93 -20.70
C LYS A 169 -15.07 12.37 -19.64
N ILE A 170 -13.84 11.86 -19.70
CA ILE A 170 -12.84 12.05 -18.63
C ILE A 170 -11.90 13.22 -18.94
N GLY A 171 -11.62 13.49 -20.22
CA GLY A 171 -10.69 14.53 -20.64
C GLY A 171 -9.23 14.24 -20.28
N LYS A 172 -8.47 15.32 -20.00
CA LYS A 172 -7.03 15.26 -19.76
C LYS A 172 -6.69 14.54 -18.44
N ILE A 173 -5.60 13.77 -18.46
CA ILE A 173 -5.02 13.11 -17.30
C ILE A 173 -3.53 13.48 -17.23
N ASP A 174 -3.03 13.81 -16.04
CA ASP A 174 -1.63 14.14 -15.79
C ASP A 174 -0.88 12.97 -15.13
N PHE A 175 -1.55 12.20 -14.28
CA PHE A 175 -0.96 11.10 -13.50
C PHE A 175 -1.83 9.84 -13.57
N VAL A 176 -1.24 8.68 -13.85
CA VAL A 176 -1.95 7.39 -13.84
C VAL A 176 -1.23 6.41 -12.92
N PHE A 177 -1.98 5.80 -12.01
CA PHE A 177 -1.61 4.53 -11.40
C PHE A 177 -2.33 3.39 -12.11
N ALA A 178 -1.66 2.24 -12.26
CA ALA A 178 -2.26 1.03 -12.78
C ALA A 178 -1.73 -0.20 -12.04
N GLY A 179 -2.62 -1.00 -11.44
CA GLY A 179 -2.27 -2.25 -10.76
C GLY A 179 -2.80 -3.50 -11.47
N PRO A 180 -2.45 -3.75 -12.75
CA PRO A 180 -3.03 -4.86 -13.51
C PRO A 180 -2.75 -6.21 -12.82
N PRO A 181 -3.75 -7.09 -12.71
CA PRO A 181 -3.59 -8.34 -11.98
C PRO A 181 -2.60 -9.27 -12.70
N CYS A 182 -1.66 -9.84 -11.93
CA CYS A 182 -0.72 -10.85 -12.43
C CYS A 182 -1.05 -12.20 -11.79
N GLN A 183 -1.98 -12.96 -12.39
CA GLN A 183 -2.43 -14.25 -11.82
C GLN A 183 -1.58 -15.47 -12.26
N GLY A 184 -0.49 -15.24 -12.98
CA GLY A 184 0.48 -16.28 -13.36
C GLY A 184 1.64 -16.56 -12.38
N HIS A 185 1.86 -15.71 -11.36
CA HIS A 185 3.16 -15.64 -10.66
C HIS A 185 3.11 -15.67 -9.12
N SER A 186 2.06 -16.22 -8.50
CA SER A 186 2.15 -16.56 -7.06
C SER A 186 2.87 -17.90 -6.88
N ASP A 187 3.90 -17.93 -6.03
CA ASP A 187 4.76 -19.09 -5.71
C ASP A 187 4.01 -20.35 -5.24
N LEU A 188 2.68 -20.30 -5.12
CA LEU A 188 1.83 -21.28 -4.45
C LEU A 188 1.20 -22.36 -5.36
N ASN A 189 0.98 -22.14 -6.67
CA ASN A 189 0.57 -23.23 -7.58
C ASN A 189 1.45 -23.29 -8.83
N ASN A 190 2.08 -24.44 -9.03
CA ASN A 190 3.31 -24.56 -9.82
C ASN A 190 3.14 -25.23 -11.20
N HIS A 191 1.93 -25.56 -11.67
CA HIS A 191 1.79 -26.48 -12.81
C HIS A 191 0.95 -26.04 -14.02
N THR A 192 0.12 -24.98 -13.97
CA THR A 192 -0.75 -24.60 -15.12
C THR A 192 -0.87 -23.09 -15.40
N ARG A 193 0.00 -22.24 -14.84
CA ARG A 193 -0.23 -20.79 -14.72
C ARG A 193 0.59 -19.84 -15.62
N ARG A 194 1.47 -20.35 -16.48
CA ARG A 194 2.47 -19.51 -17.18
C ARG A 194 2.00 -18.93 -18.53
N ASP A 195 0.70 -19.07 -18.81
CA ASP A 195 0.03 -18.73 -20.08
C ASP A 195 -1.33 -18.07 -19.77
N ASP A 196 -1.35 -17.06 -18.89
CA ASP A 196 -2.57 -16.42 -18.39
C ASP A 196 -2.93 -15.20 -19.26
N PRO A 197 -4.10 -15.16 -19.92
CA PRO A 197 -4.59 -14.00 -20.67
C PRO A 197 -4.58 -12.70 -19.87
N LYS A 198 -4.68 -12.75 -18.54
CA LYS A 198 -4.63 -11.56 -17.67
C LYS A 198 -3.30 -10.82 -17.72
N ASN A 199 -2.20 -11.48 -18.07
CA ASN A 199 -0.91 -10.80 -18.26
C ASN A 199 -0.96 -9.79 -19.43
N GLN A 200 -1.91 -9.93 -20.37
CA GLN A 200 -2.09 -8.99 -21.47
C GLN A 200 -2.76 -7.67 -21.05
N LEU A 201 -3.33 -7.59 -19.84
CA LEU A 201 -3.96 -6.36 -19.34
C LEU A 201 -2.98 -5.19 -19.23
N VAL A 202 -1.68 -5.47 -19.08
CA VAL A 202 -0.63 -4.44 -19.13
C VAL A 202 -0.55 -3.76 -20.52
N LEU A 203 -0.92 -4.45 -21.60
CA LEU A 203 -1.02 -3.87 -22.94
C LEU A 203 -2.20 -2.91 -23.05
N ARG A 204 -3.30 -3.18 -22.34
CA ARG A 204 -4.43 -2.24 -22.23
C ARG A 204 -4.03 -0.97 -21.48
N VAL A 205 -3.14 -1.07 -20.49
CA VAL A 205 -2.53 0.12 -19.86
C VAL A 205 -1.67 0.91 -20.85
N ALA A 206 -0.90 0.24 -21.71
CA ALA A 206 -0.13 0.93 -22.76
C ALA A 206 -1.04 1.61 -23.80
N ARG A 207 -2.15 0.98 -24.19
CA ARG A 207 -3.17 1.60 -25.03
C ARG A 207 -3.85 2.78 -24.33
N PHE A 208 -4.16 2.67 -23.05
CA PHE A 208 -4.66 3.80 -22.26
C PHE A 208 -3.67 4.99 -22.29
N ALA A 209 -2.37 4.72 -22.15
CA ALA A 209 -1.34 5.75 -22.25
C ALA A 209 -1.26 6.38 -23.65
N GLU A 210 -1.47 5.61 -24.72
CA GLU A 210 -1.55 6.11 -26.09
C GLU A 210 -2.70 7.12 -26.27
N LEU A 211 -3.87 6.81 -25.69
CA LEU A 211 -5.08 7.62 -25.81
C LEU A 211 -5.03 8.90 -24.98
N PHE A 212 -4.54 8.82 -23.74
CA PHE A 212 -4.61 9.93 -22.77
C PHE A 212 -3.29 10.69 -22.58
N ARG A 213 -2.16 10.08 -22.96
CA ARG A 213 -0.80 10.66 -22.87
C ARG A 213 -0.50 11.33 -21.52
N PRO A 214 -0.71 10.65 -20.37
CA PRO A 214 -0.42 11.24 -19.06
C PRO A 214 1.06 11.56 -18.92
N LYS A 215 1.40 12.62 -18.16
CA LYS A 215 2.80 12.97 -17.88
C LYS A 215 3.50 11.86 -17.10
N PHE A 216 2.81 11.27 -16.14
CA PHE A 216 3.30 10.17 -15.32
C PHE A 216 2.36 8.98 -15.44
N LEU A 217 2.92 7.80 -15.71
CA LEU A 217 2.24 6.51 -15.61
C LEU A 217 3.07 5.59 -14.72
N VAL A 218 2.47 5.02 -13.69
CA VAL A 218 3.09 4.04 -12.81
C VAL A 218 2.33 2.73 -12.88
N ILE A 219 3.01 1.67 -13.30
CA ILE A 219 2.47 0.30 -13.31
C ILE A 219 3.04 -0.44 -12.10
N GLU A 220 2.16 -0.83 -11.18
CA GLU A 220 2.49 -1.66 -10.03
C GLU A 220 2.30 -3.15 -10.35
N ASN A 221 3.17 -4.00 -9.80
CA ASN A 221 2.95 -5.43 -9.80
C ASN A 221 3.72 -6.21 -8.72
N VAL A 222 3.45 -7.52 -8.64
CA VAL A 222 4.24 -8.45 -7.84
C VAL A 222 5.65 -8.65 -8.44
N PRO A 223 6.67 -9.00 -7.63
CA PRO A 223 8.04 -9.17 -8.12
C PRO A 223 8.18 -10.21 -9.25
N GLY A 224 7.31 -11.22 -9.26
CA GLY A 224 7.31 -12.29 -10.25
C GLY A 224 7.03 -11.84 -11.69
N ILE A 225 6.50 -10.64 -11.91
CA ILE A 225 6.25 -10.10 -13.26
C ILE A 225 7.53 -10.01 -14.11
N LYS A 226 8.72 -9.88 -13.48
CA LYS A 226 10.01 -9.89 -14.19
C LYS A 226 10.29 -11.22 -14.90
N HIS A 227 9.57 -12.27 -14.54
CA HIS A 227 9.70 -13.60 -15.13
C HIS A 227 8.51 -13.95 -16.03
N ASP A 228 7.73 -12.95 -16.47
CA ASP A 228 6.66 -13.13 -17.45
C ASP A 228 7.21 -13.72 -18.74
N ARG A 229 6.73 -14.93 -19.10
CA ARG A 229 7.16 -15.65 -20.30
C ARG A 229 6.43 -15.20 -21.55
N LEU A 230 5.25 -14.59 -21.42
CA LEU A 230 4.49 -14.07 -22.55
C LEU A 230 5.10 -12.78 -23.09
N GLY A 231 6.01 -12.15 -22.34
CA GLY A 231 6.66 -10.92 -22.77
C GLY A 231 5.73 -9.71 -22.74
N SER A 232 4.54 -9.80 -22.14
CA SER A 232 3.54 -8.72 -22.14
C SER A 232 4.06 -7.47 -21.45
N LEU A 233 4.83 -7.60 -20.36
CA LEU A 233 5.50 -6.45 -19.75
C LEU A 233 6.55 -5.83 -20.69
N LEU A 234 7.31 -6.66 -21.41
CA LEU A 234 8.32 -6.18 -22.36
C LEU A 234 7.67 -5.44 -23.53
N ASP A 235 6.56 -5.96 -24.05
CA ASP A 235 5.83 -5.35 -25.15
C ASP A 235 5.13 -4.07 -24.72
N ALA A 236 4.57 -4.01 -23.52
CA ALA A 236 4.08 -2.75 -22.94
C ALA A 236 5.21 -1.71 -22.80
N LYS A 237 6.41 -2.10 -22.36
CA LYS A 237 7.57 -1.19 -22.33
C LYS A 237 7.94 -0.68 -23.72
N LYS A 238 8.02 -1.55 -24.73
CA LYS A 238 8.30 -1.13 -26.11
C LYS A 238 7.26 -0.14 -26.62
N ALA A 239 5.97 -0.43 -26.36
CA ALA A 239 4.86 0.43 -26.73
C ALA A 239 4.98 1.82 -26.06
N LEU A 240 5.22 1.87 -24.75
CA LEU A 240 5.40 3.12 -24.01
C LEU A 240 6.62 3.91 -24.51
N SER A 241 7.76 3.26 -24.74
CA SER A 241 8.94 3.94 -25.32
C SER A 241 8.66 4.49 -26.72
N ALA A 242 7.90 3.76 -27.56
CA ALA A 242 7.49 4.24 -28.88
C ALA A 242 6.56 5.46 -28.82
N LEU A 243 5.79 5.63 -27.72
CA LEU A 243 4.99 6.82 -27.47
C LEU A 243 5.81 8.04 -26.97
N GLY A 244 7.11 7.87 -26.70
CA GLY A 244 8.00 8.90 -26.18
C GLY A 244 8.22 8.90 -24.67
N TYR A 245 7.82 7.84 -23.96
CA TYR A 245 8.06 7.75 -22.52
C TYR A 245 9.49 7.30 -22.21
N SER A 246 10.14 8.01 -21.28
CA SER A 246 11.29 7.49 -20.55
C SER A 246 10.82 6.49 -19.50
N LEU A 247 11.46 5.32 -19.45
CA LEU A 247 11.06 4.22 -18.56
C LEU A 247 12.13 3.98 -17.50
N ASP A 248 11.70 3.81 -16.26
CA ASP A 248 12.53 3.39 -15.14
C ASP A 248 11.79 2.38 -14.27
N GLU A 249 12.50 1.46 -13.63
CA GLU A 249 11.88 0.42 -12.82
C GLU A 249 12.58 0.19 -11.49
N THR A 250 11.82 -0.19 -10.48
CA THR A 250 12.36 -0.51 -9.16
C THR A 250 11.62 -1.65 -8.49
N LEU A 251 12.32 -2.33 -7.56
CA LEU A 251 11.74 -3.33 -6.67
C LEU A 251 11.77 -2.77 -5.24
N MET A 252 10.66 -2.19 -4.81
CA MET A 252 10.54 -1.60 -3.48
C MET A 252 10.27 -2.66 -2.42
N ARG A 253 10.99 -2.57 -1.31
CA ARG A 253 10.73 -3.33 -0.08
C ARG A 253 10.04 -2.40 0.91
N ALA A 254 8.79 -2.65 1.23
CA ALA A 254 7.97 -1.74 2.04
C ALA A 254 8.60 -1.42 3.40
N GLU A 255 9.30 -2.38 3.99
CA GLU A 255 9.99 -2.22 5.28
C GLU A 255 11.14 -1.20 5.25
N LYS A 256 11.72 -0.92 4.06
CA LYS A 256 12.74 0.14 3.88
C LYS A 256 12.14 1.54 3.86
N PHE A 257 10.83 1.66 3.66
CA PHE A 257 10.12 2.93 3.55
C PHE A 257 9.20 3.18 4.76
N GLY A 258 9.47 2.51 5.89
CA GLY A 258 8.73 2.71 7.14
C GLY A 258 7.40 1.95 7.24
N VAL A 259 7.08 1.06 6.30
CA VAL A 259 5.91 0.17 6.44
C VAL A 259 6.28 -0.99 7.37
N PRO A 260 5.46 -1.32 8.40
CA PRO A 260 5.78 -2.37 9.37
C PRO A 260 5.53 -3.79 8.83
N GLN A 261 5.96 -4.04 7.60
CA GLN A 261 5.66 -5.25 6.85
C GLN A 261 6.74 -5.54 5.81
N ALA A 262 7.21 -6.80 5.77
CA ALA A 262 8.05 -7.32 4.70
C ALA A 262 7.21 -7.61 3.45
N ARG A 263 6.99 -6.58 2.60
CA ARG A 263 6.26 -6.68 1.33
C ARG A 263 7.09 -6.12 0.19
N LYS A 264 7.26 -6.90 -0.87
CA LYS A 264 7.99 -6.47 -2.07
C LYS A 264 7.03 -6.18 -3.21
N ARG A 265 7.25 -5.08 -3.92
CA ARG A 265 6.50 -4.68 -5.11
C ARG A 265 7.40 -4.13 -6.20
N PHE A 266 7.10 -4.54 -7.42
CA PHE A 266 7.72 -4.04 -8.63
C PHE A 266 6.93 -2.82 -9.10
N PHE A 267 7.65 -1.79 -9.52
CA PHE A 267 7.07 -0.60 -10.14
C PHE A 267 7.81 -0.29 -11.43
N LEU A 268 7.06 -0.05 -12.49
CA LEU A 268 7.53 0.56 -13.73
C LEU A 268 6.98 1.99 -13.77
N VAL A 269 7.86 2.97 -13.83
CA VAL A 269 7.52 4.39 -14.00
C VAL A 269 7.82 4.78 -15.43
N ALA A 270 6.82 5.37 -16.08
CA ALA A 270 6.92 5.96 -17.40
C ALA A 270 6.67 7.47 -17.29
N VAL A 271 7.62 8.28 -17.76
CA VAL A 271 7.53 9.74 -17.77
C VAL A 271 7.53 10.25 -19.19
N LEU A 272 6.51 11.04 -19.56
CA LEU A 272 6.43 11.67 -20.86
C LEU A 272 7.23 12.97 -20.88
N ASP A 273 8.03 13.18 -21.92
CA ASP A 273 8.83 14.39 -22.14
C ASP A 273 9.73 14.77 -20.94
N GLY A 274 10.28 13.76 -20.25
CA GLY A 274 11.15 13.92 -19.09
C GLY A 274 11.82 12.60 -18.71
N GLU A 275 12.60 12.63 -17.63
CA GLU A 275 13.30 11.46 -17.11
C GLU A 275 12.81 11.11 -15.71
N SER A 276 12.73 9.81 -15.41
CA SER A 276 12.63 9.31 -14.04
C SER A 276 14.01 8.86 -13.59
N ASN A 277 14.36 9.16 -12.33
CA ASN A 277 15.58 8.66 -11.71
C ASN A 277 15.25 7.98 -10.37
N LEU A 278 14.88 6.71 -10.43
CA LEU A 278 14.58 5.85 -9.28
C LEU A 278 15.84 5.33 -8.58
N SER A 279 17.03 5.51 -9.17
CA SER A 279 18.29 5.06 -8.56
C SER A 279 18.57 5.76 -7.22
N THR A 280 18.02 6.96 -7.02
CA THR A 280 18.14 7.74 -5.78
C THR A 280 16.96 7.55 -4.82
N LEU A 281 15.98 6.72 -5.17
CA LEU A 281 14.74 6.55 -4.41
C LEU A 281 15.00 6.05 -2.99
N ASP A 282 15.76 4.95 -2.85
CA ASP A 282 16.16 4.40 -1.55
C ASP A 282 16.92 5.46 -0.75
N MET A 283 17.96 6.08 -1.30
CA MET A 283 18.76 7.08 -0.57
C MET A 283 17.94 8.30 -0.11
N SER A 284 16.89 8.67 -0.85
CA SER A 284 16.10 9.88 -0.56
C SER A 284 14.96 9.64 0.44
N HIS A 285 14.52 8.39 0.60
CA HIS A 285 13.30 8.05 1.35
C HIS A 285 13.46 6.88 2.32
N GLU A 286 14.63 6.25 2.40
CA GLU A 286 14.86 5.13 3.32
C GLU A 286 14.60 5.58 4.75
N SER A 287 13.80 4.78 5.45
CA SER A 287 13.40 4.98 6.83
C SER A 287 13.81 3.76 7.65
N GLN A 288 13.84 3.93 8.98
CA GLN A 288 14.05 2.81 9.86
C GLN A 288 12.91 1.79 9.73
N SER A 289 13.27 0.51 9.80
CA SER A 289 12.27 -0.55 9.74
C SER A 289 11.41 -0.50 10.99
N ARG A 290 10.09 -0.50 10.80
CA ARG A 290 9.11 -0.45 11.88
C ARG A 290 8.55 -1.83 12.19
N ASP A 291 8.24 -2.08 13.44
CA ASP A 291 7.71 -3.36 13.89
C ASP A 291 6.18 -3.37 13.98
N VAL A 292 5.62 -4.55 14.29
CA VAL A 292 4.18 -4.71 14.50
C VAL A 292 3.71 -3.83 15.65
N ALA A 293 4.48 -3.73 16.72
CA ALA A 293 4.15 -2.91 17.88
C ALA A 293 3.88 -1.45 17.50
N TRP A 294 4.74 -0.85 16.67
CA TRP A 294 4.59 0.53 16.20
C TRP A 294 3.22 0.79 15.57
N ALA A 295 2.68 -0.16 14.81
CA ALA A 295 1.43 0.04 14.09
C ALA A 295 0.16 -0.20 14.92
N ILE A 296 0.20 -1.12 15.90
CA ILE A 296 -1.03 -1.65 16.53
C ILE A 296 -1.06 -1.59 18.05
N THR A 297 -0.04 -1.01 18.71
CA THR A 297 -0.02 -0.92 20.18
C THR A 297 -1.25 -0.16 20.73
N ASP A 298 -1.65 0.92 20.07
CA ASP A 298 -2.84 1.71 20.46
C ASP A 298 -4.15 0.91 20.36
N LEU A 299 -4.18 -0.10 19.49
CA LEU A 299 -5.37 -0.94 19.27
C LEU A 299 -5.51 -2.08 20.29
N LEU A 300 -4.53 -2.29 21.18
CA LEU A 300 -4.62 -3.36 22.19
C LEU A 300 -5.82 -3.17 23.14
N GLY A 301 -6.16 -1.91 23.43
CA GLY A 301 -7.29 -1.52 24.29
C GLY A 301 -8.56 -1.13 23.55
N ALA A 302 -8.60 -1.23 22.22
CA ALA A 302 -9.79 -0.87 21.44
C ALA A 302 -10.97 -1.79 21.74
N THR A 303 -12.17 -1.23 21.78
CA THR A 303 -13.41 -1.97 22.05
C THR A 303 -13.76 -2.86 20.85
N GLU A 304 -13.78 -4.17 21.05
CA GLU A 304 -14.02 -5.16 19.98
C GLU A 304 -15.53 -5.30 19.67
N THR A 305 -16.19 -4.24 19.17
CA THR A 305 -17.66 -4.22 18.95
C THR A 305 -18.13 -4.57 17.56
N ASP A 306 -17.31 -4.35 16.52
CA ASP A 306 -17.71 -4.58 15.12
C ASP A 306 -16.80 -5.59 14.40
N ILE A 307 -17.14 -5.91 13.14
CA ILE A 307 -16.39 -6.89 12.34
C ILE A 307 -14.98 -6.40 12.02
N PHE A 308 -14.77 -5.09 11.91
CA PHE A 308 -13.49 -4.47 11.56
C PHE A 308 -12.50 -4.54 12.74
N ASP A 309 -13.00 -4.44 13.97
CA ASP A 309 -12.24 -4.54 15.21
C ASP A 309 -12.26 -5.94 15.86
N THR A 310 -12.86 -6.94 15.20
CA THR A 310 -12.88 -8.33 15.70
C THR A 310 -12.16 -9.31 14.77
N SER A 311 -11.42 -10.24 15.37
CA SER A 311 -10.74 -11.31 14.64
C SER A 311 -11.69 -12.39 14.11
N ALA A 312 -11.17 -13.27 13.25
CA ALA A 312 -11.92 -14.45 12.80
C ALA A 312 -12.18 -15.44 13.95
N VAL A 313 -13.35 -16.08 13.90
CA VAL A 313 -13.67 -17.18 14.82
C VAL A 313 -13.00 -18.46 14.32
N HIS A 314 -12.11 -19.01 15.14
CA HIS A 314 -11.35 -20.21 14.81
C HIS A 314 -12.07 -21.50 15.26
N SER A 315 -11.83 -22.60 14.55
CA SER A 315 -12.26 -23.94 14.99
C SER A 315 -11.61 -24.31 16.33
N GLN A 316 -12.20 -25.26 17.06
CA GLN A 316 -11.65 -25.69 18.36
C GLN A 316 -10.21 -26.17 18.24
N GLU A 317 -9.88 -26.90 17.18
CA GLU A 317 -8.52 -27.36 16.94
C GLU A 317 -7.53 -26.20 16.66
N ASN A 318 -7.95 -25.17 15.92
CA ASN A 318 -7.09 -24.00 15.69
C ASN A 318 -6.95 -23.14 16.95
N LYS A 319 -8.00 -23.04 17.79
CA LYS A 319 -7.90 -22.41 19.12
C LYS A 319 -6.89 -23.16 20.00
N ARG A 320 -6.93 -24.49 20.02
CA ARG A 320 -5.94 -25.33 20.73
C ARG A 320 -4.52 -25.04 20.27
N ARG A 321 -4.28 -24.95 18.95
CA ARG A 321 -2.96 -24.61 18.38
C ARG A 321 -2.48 -23.22 18.77
N ILE A 322 -3.36 -22.22 18.71
CA ILE A 322 -3.03 -20.85 19.14
C ILE A 322 -2.63 -20.86 20.61
N LYS A 323 -3.47 -21.44 21.48
CA LYS A 323 -3.21 -21.54 22.91
C LYS A 323 -1.86 -22.22 23.21
N PHE A 324 -1.56 -23.32 22.49
CA PHE A 324 -0.27 -24.01 22.62
C PHE A 324 0.93 -23.09 22.39
N LEU A 325 0.88 -22.19 21.39
CA LEU A 325 1.95 -21.22 21.13
C LEU A 325 2.15 -20.28 22.32
N PHE A 326 1.07 -19.82 22.95
CA PHE A 326 1.14 -18.91 24.09
C PHE A 326 1.65 -19.60 25.35
N GLU A 327 1.11 -20.78 25.68
CA GLU A 327 1.52 -21.57 26.85
C GLU A 327 3.01 -21.94 26.83
N HIS A 328 3.58 -22.13 25.64
CA HIS A 328 4.98 -22.53 25.47
C HIS A 328 5.90 -21.38 25.02
N GLY A 329 5.39 -20.15 24.90
CA GLY A 329 6.17 -19.01 24.44
C GLY A 329 6.70 -19.11 23.01
N LEU A 330 6.05 -19.90 22.15
CA LEU A 330 6.53 -20.21 20.80
C LEU A 330 6.01 -19.22 19.75
N TYR A 331 6.80 -19.05 18.69
CA TYR A 331 6.40 -18.29 17.50
C TYR A 331 6.02 -19.18 16.33
N ASP A 332 6.54 -20.40 16.28
CA ASP A 332 6.32 -21.36 15.21
C ASP A 332 5.68 -22.62 15.78
N LEU A 333 4.61 -23.09 15.13
CA LEU A 333 3.91 -24.29 15.58
C LEU A 333 4.78 -25.53 15.27
N PRO A 334 5.16 -26.33 16.29
CA PRO A 334 5.97 -27.54 16.08
C PRO A 334 5.28 -28.53 15.14
N ASN A 335 6.06 -29.32 14.40
CA ASN A 335 5.53 -30.28 13.43
C ASN A 335 4.50 -31.25 14.04
N SER A 336 4.69 -31.68 15.30
CA SER A 336 3.76 -32.55 16.01
C SER A 336 2.35 -31.94 16.14
N GLU A 337 2.26 -30.62 16.28
CA GLU A 337 1.00 -29.89 16.46
C GLU A 337 0.35 -29.45 15.15
N ARG A 338 1.04 -29.61 14.02
CA ARG A 338 0.51 -29.29 12.70
C ARG A 338 -0.56 -30.29 12.26
N PRO A 339 -1.52 -29.87 11.40
CA PRO A 339 -2.47 -30.79 10.78
C PRO A 339 -1.76 -31.95 10.07
N SER A 340 -2.38 -33.14 10.04
CA SER A 340 -1.81 -34.33 9.38
C SER A 340 -1.43 -34.09 7.92
N CYS A 341 -2.20 -33.27 7.20
CA CYS A 341 -1.90 -32.91 5.82
C CYS A 341 -0.63 -32.05 5.65
N HIS A 342 -0.12 -31.43 6.71
CA HIS A 342 1.08 -30.58 6.75
C HIS A 342 2.22 -31.22 7.57
N ARG A 343 1.93 -32.21 8.42
CA ARG A 343 2.91 -32.92 9.24
C ARG A 343 3.89 -33.72 8.38
N ASP A 344 5.18 -33.67 8.73
CA ASP A 344 6.28 -34.44 8.13
C ASP A 344 6.43 -34.33 6.61
N LYS A 345 5.82 -33.32 5.98
CA LYS A 345 6.04 -33.00 4.57
C LYS A 345 7.17 -31.98 4.43
N LYS A 346 8.05 -32.19 3.44
CA LYS A 346 8.93 -31.13 2.93
C LYS A 346 8.06 -30.07 2.24
N HIS A 347 7.47 -29.15 3.01
CA HIS A 347 6.69 -28.04 2.47
C HIS A 347 7.42 -26.71 2.73
N SER A 348 7.37 -25.79 1.77
CA SER A 348 7.99 -24.46 1.86
C SER A 348 7.28 -23.51 2.85
N TYR A 349 6.12 -23.91 3.37
CA TYR A 349 5.26 -23.11 4.25
C TYR A 349 5.67 -23.12 5.73
N THR A 350 6.92 -22.74 6.03
CA THR A 350 7.45 -22.78 7.40
C THR A 350 6.70 -21.86 8.37
N SER A 351 6.19 -20.73 7.88
CA SER A 351 5.54 -19.67 8.68
C SER A 351 4.06 -19.90 9.00
N VAL A 352 3.41 -20.91 8.42
CA VAL A 352 1.97 -21.16 8.63
C VAL A 352 1.71 -21.62 10.06
N TYR A 353 0.58 -21.20 10.62
CA TYR A 353 0.19 -21.34 12.04
C TYR A 353 1.08 -20.56 13.00
N GLY A 354 1.92 -19.64 12.50
CA GLY A 354 2.85 -18.89 13.34
C GLY A 354 2.21 -17.71 14.09
N ARG A 355 2.77 -17.41 15.26
CA ARG A 355 2.60 -16.15 16.00
C ARG A 355 3.55 -15.11 15.46
N MET A 356 3.04 -13.90 15.25
CA MET A 356 3.82 -12.75 14.82
C MET A 356 4.79 -12.33 15.94
N HIS A 357 5.92 -11.72 15.55
CA HIS A 357 6.84 -11.11 16.50
C HIS A 357 6.39 -9.68 16.76
N TRP A 358 6.40 -9.26 18.03
CA TRP A 358 6.00 -7.89 18.42
C TRP A 358 7.00 -6.85 17.91
N ASN A 359 8.29 -7.16 18.02
CA ASN A 359 9.44 -6.31 17.73
C ASN A 359 10.07 -6.56 16.35
N LYS A 360 9.32 -7.12 15.40
CA LYS A 360 9.76 -7.26 14.01
C LYS A 360 8.65 -6.80 13.06
N PRO A 361 8.98 -6.41 11.82
CA PRO A 361 7.97 -6.20 10.79
C PRO A 361 7.10 -7.45 10.62
N SER A 362 5.84 -7.24 10.26
CA SER A 362 4.96 -8.33 9.86
C SER A 362 5.49 -9.03 8.60
N GLN A 363 5.13 -10.29 8.40
CA GLN A 363 5.18 -10.87 7.04
C GLN A 363 4.18 -10.15 6.13
N THR A 364 4.23 -10.41 4.82
CA THR A 364 3.26 -9.84 3.88
C THR A 364 1.82 -10.12 4.34
N ILE A 365 1.02 -9.07 4.53
CA ILE A 365 -0.42 -9.16 4.74
C ILE A 365 -1.03 -9.64 3.43
N THR A 366 -1.63 -10.82 3.48
CA THR A 366 -2.32 -11.46 2.34
C THR A 366 -3.81 -11.47 2.60
N THR A 367 -4.59 -11.85 1.59
CA THR A 367 -6.04 -12.04 1.71
C THR A 367 -6.43 -13.17 2.68
N GLY A 368 -5.46 -13.89 3.24
CA GLY A 368 -5.66 -14.93 4.26
C GLY A 368 -5.32 -14.50 5.68
N PHE A 369 -5.14 -13.21 5.98
CA PHE A 369 -4.64 -12.76 7.29
C PHE A 369 -5.51 -13.16 8.50
N GLY A 370 -6.80 -13.45 8.32
CA GLY A 370 -7.63 -13.98 9.41
C GLY A 370 -7.58 -15.49 9.55
N SER A 371 -6.69 -16.19 8.84
CA SER A 371 -6.52 -17.64 8.94
C SER A 371 -5.11 -17.97 9.43
N VAL A 372 -5.03 -18.75 10.50
CA VAL A 372 -3.76 -19.33 10.97
C VAL A 372 -3.17 -20.30 9.93
N GLY A 373 -3.98 -20.88 9.04
CA GLY A 373 -3.54 -21.81 8.01
C GLY A 373 -2.99 -21.17 6.73
N GLN A 374 -2.99 -19.83 6.64
CA GLN A 374 -2.57 -19.11 5.43
C GLN A 374 -1.37 -18.18 5.68
N GLY A 375 -0.75 -18.28 6.85
CA GLY A 375 0.48 -17.56 7.20
C GLY A 375 0.70 -17.43 8.70
N ARG A 376 1.73 -16.65 9.08
CA ARG A 376 2.01 -16.16 10.43
C ARG A 376 1.16 -14.94 10.72
N PHE A 377 -0.08 -15.15 11.14
CA PHE A 377 -1.03 -14.07 11.44
C PHE A 377 -1.65 -14.15 12.84
N VAL A 378 -1.18 -15.06 13.70
CA VAL A 378 -1.58 -15.05 15.12
C VAL A 378 -0.95 -13.80 15.77
N HIS A 379 -1.79 -13.01 16.45
CA HIS A 379 -1.40 -11.75 17.09
C HIS A 379 -0.28 -11.99 18.11
N PRO A 380 0.71 -11.10 18.27
CA PRO A 380 1.86 -11.35 19.16
C PRO A 380 1.49 -11.52 20.64
N LEU A 381 0.46 -10.80 21.10
CA LEU A 381 0.08 -10.71 22.52
C LEU A 381 -1.33 -11.23 22.85
N LYS A 382 -2.13 -11.63 21.84
CA LYS A 382 -3.53 -12.03 22.01
C LYS A 382 -3.75 -13.38 21.35
N GLU A 383 -4.53 -14.28 21.97
CA GLU A 383 -4.85 -15.62 21.45
C GLU A 383 -5.86 -15.60 20.29
N ARG A 384 -5.61 -14.75 19.28
CA ARG A 384 -6.42 -14.58 18.08
C ARG A 384 -5.54 -14.23 16.89
N THR A 385 -6.10 -14.25 15.69
CA THR A 385 -5.44 -13.63 14.52
C THR A 385 -5.60 -12.12 14.55
N LEU A 386 -4.94 -11.44 13.62
CA LEU A 386 -5.15 -10.00 13.38
C LEU A 386 -6.64 -9.69 13.13
N THR A 387 -7.08 -8.53 13.58
CA THR A 387 -8.33 -7.89 13.14
C THR A 387 -8.12 -7.25 11.76
N PRO A 388 -9.19 -6.99 10.99
CA PRO A 388 -9.10 -6.14 9.80
C PRO A 388 -8.45 -4.78 10.07
N HIS A 389 -8.77 -4.12 11.19
CA HIS A 389 -8.16 -2.84 11.57
C HIS A 389 -6.65 -2.93 11.77
N GLU A 390 -6.17 -3.92 12.54
CA GLU A 390 -4.74 -4.17 12.75
C GLU A 390 -4.03 -4.46 11.41
N ALA A 391 -4.66 -5.26 10.53
CA ALA A 391 -4.13 -5.56 9.21
C ALA A 391 -4.08 -4.31 8.29
N ALA A 392 -5.07 -3.43 8.37
CA ALA A 392 -5.12 -2.18 7.63
C ALA A 392 -3.98 -1.22 8.06
N ARG A 393 -3.74 -1.05 9.37
CA ARG A 393 -2.60 -0.30 9.91
C ARG A 393 -1.26 -0.85 9.43
N ILE A 394 -1.09 -2.17 9.44
CA ILE A 394 0.13 -2.82 8.94
C ILE A 394 0.29 -2.67 7.42
N GLN A 395 -0.83 -2.55 6.68
CA GLN A 395 -0.87 -2.17 5.27
C GLN A 395 -0.79 -0.66 5.03
N PHE A 396 -0.51 0.13 6.06
CA PHE A 396 -0.34 1.57 5.97
C PHE A 396 -1.61 2.30 5.51
N PHE A 397 -2.79 1.81 5.85
CA PHE A 397 -4.03 2.59 5.74
C PHE A 397 -4.25 3.39 7.02
N PRO A 398 -4.60 4.69 6.91
CA PRO A 398 -4.93 5.52 8.04
C PRO A 398 -6.36 5.24 8.54
N ASP A 399 -6.64 5.56 9.80
CA ASP A 399 -7.92 5.23 10.44
C ASP A 399 -9.12 6.02 9.91
N PHE A 400 -8.88 7.13 9.21
CA PHE A 400 -9.93 7.84 8.48
C PHE A 400 -10.36 7.12 7.19
N PHE A 401 -9.62 6.09 6.77
CA PHE A 401 -9.93 5.32 5.57
C PHE A 401 -10.99 4.28 5.91
N GLU A 402 -12.16 4.40 5.28
CA GLU A 402 -13.32 3.57 5.59
C GLU A 402 -13.38 2.37 4.65
N PHE A 403 -13.39 1.15 5.19
CA PHE A 403 -13.47 -0.07 4.37
C PHE A 403 -14.90 -0.49 4.03
N GLY A 404 -15.92 0.26 4.48
CA GLY A 404 -17.33 -0.08 4.33
C GLY A 404 -17.81 -1.22 5.25
N ASP A 405 -19.13 -1.43 5.30
CA ASP A 405 -19.74 -2.52 6.07
C ASP A 405 -19.74 -3.81 5.24
N PHE A 406 -18.63 -4.55 5.30
CA PHE A 406 -18.51 -5.84 4.63
C PHE A 406 -18.20 -6.98 5.60
N GLY A 407 -18.60 -8.18 5.18
CA GLY A 407 -18.18 -9.40 5.83
C GLY A 407 -16.66 -9.58 5.81
N ARG A 408 -16.14 -10.25 6.83
CA ARG A 408 -14.69 -10.44 7.08
C ARG A 408 -13.88 -10.93 5.89
N ARG A 409 -14.43 -11.82 5.07
CA ARG A 409 -13.75 -12.32 3.85
C ARG A 409 -13.51 -11.21 2.84
N GLN A 410 -14.48 -10.31 2.66
CA GLN A 410 -14.35 -9.21 1.73
C GLN A 410 -13.35 -8.18 2.26
N LEU A 411 -13.40 -7.82 3.56
CA LEU A 411 -12.38 -6.98 4.19
C LEU A 411 -10.96 -7.55 4.00
N GLN A 412 -10.80 -8.86 4.14
CA GLN A 412 -9.53 -9.54 3.90
C GLN A 412 -9.04 -9.41 2.45
N LEU A 413 -9.96 -9.56 1.48
CA LEU A 413 -9.64 -9.38 0.06
C LEU A 413 -9.21 -7.94 -0.23
N LEU A 414 -9.95 -6.96 0.28
CA LEU A 414 -9.68 -5.53 0.09
C LEU A 414 -8.29 -5.15 0.62
N ILE A 415 -8.03 -5.44 1.90
CA ILE A 415 -6.78 -5.06 2.58
C ILE A 415 -5.58 -5.84 2.05
N GLY A 416 -5.73 -7.15 1.83
CA GLY A 416 -4.63 -8.03 1.41
C GLY A 416 -4.14 -7.77 -0.02
N ASN A 417 -5.06 -7.41 -0.92
CA ASN A 417 -4.72 -7.11 -2.32
C ASN A 417 -4.10 -5.72 -2.48
N ALA A 418 -4.44 -4.77 -1.61
CA ALA A 418 -3.97 -3.39 -1.71
C ALA A 418 -2.43 -3.25 -1.73
N VAL A 419 -1.97 -2.17 -2.34
CA VAL A 419 -0.58 -1.72 -2.20
C VAL A 419 -0.50 -0.82 -0.97
N PRO A 420 0.50 -0.97 -0.07
CA PRO A 420 0.64 -0.07 1.05
C PRO A 420 0.78 1.37 0.57
N SER A 421 -0.06 2.27 1.10
CA SER A 421 -0.16 3.65 0.62
C SER A 421 1.18 4.40 0.67
N LYS A 422 2.03 4.09 1.65
CA LYS A 422 3.38 4.66 1.78
C LYS A 422 4.27 4.43 0.57
N LEU A 423 4.15 3.27 -0.10
CA LEU A 423 4.93 3.00 -1.32
C LEU A 423 4.51 3.94 -2.45
N ALA A 424 3.21 4.13 -2.63
CA ALA A 424 2.67 5.06 -3.62
C ALA A 424 3.01 6.51 -3.28
N TYR A 425 2.97 6.88 -2.00
CA TYR A 425 3.43 8.18 -1.51
C TYR A 425 4.89 8.44 -1.90
N VAL A 426 5.81 7.53 -1.58
CA VAL A 426 7.24 7.67 -1.90
C VAL A 426 7.45 7.86 -3.40
N LEU A 427 6.81 7.02 -4.23
CA LEU A 427 6.92 7.14 -5.69
C LEU A 427 6.34 8.45 -6.21
N ALA A 428 5.11 8.79 -5.83
CA ALA A 428 4.44 9.99 -6.30
C ALA A 428 5.20 11.26 -5.87
N LEU A 429 5.63 11.33 -4.60
CA LEU A 429 6.39 12.46 -4.08
C LEU A 429 7.72 12.62 -4.83
N HIS A 430 8.43 11.52 -5.06
CA HIS A 430 9.68 11.56 -5.82
C HIS A 430 9.49 12.05 -7.26
N GLN A 431 8.39 11.68 -7.91
CA GLN A 431 8.13 12.13 -9.28
C GLN A 431 7.64 13.58 -9.36
N LEU A 432 6.86 14.03 -8.38
CA LEU A 432 6.18 15.33 -8.41
C LEU A 432 7.01 16.50 -7.84
N ARG A 433 8.04 16.23 -7.02
CA ARG A 433 8.85 17.26 -6.33
C ARG A 433 9.84 18.03 -7.20
#